data_AF-A0A800GJN7-F1
#
_entry.id   AF-A0A800GJN7-F1
#
_cell.length_a   1.000
_cell.length_b   1.000
_cell.length_c   1.000
_cell.angle_alpha   90.00
_cell.angle_beta   90.00
_cell.angle_gamma   90.00
#
_symmetry.space_group_name_H-M   'P 1'
#
loop_
_entity.id
_entity.type
_entity.pdbx_description
1 polymer ?
#
loop_
_entity_poly.entity_id
_entity_poly.type
_entity_poly.pdbx_seq_one_letter_code
_entity_poly.pdbx_strand_id
1 'polypeptide(L)'
;MAHLRDPDKGCSWDLKQDFNSLIPYTIEEAYEVVDAIERNDLDDLRSELGDLLLQVVFHSQIANEQGLFNFEQVAETITNKLINRHPHVFSGVRYNNADEQQ
;
A
#
# COMPACT_ATOMS: atom_id res chain seq x y z
N MET A 1 -4.82 12.66 -3.36
CA MET A 1 -4.32 13.00 -2.01
C MET A 1 -3.68 14.38 -1.92
N ALA A 2 -2.68 14.73 -2.75
CA ALA A 2 -2.05 16.06 -2.71
C ALA A 2 -3.04 17.26 -2.70
N HIS A 3 -4.10 17.23 -3.51
CA HIS A 3 -5.14 18.26 -3.48
C HIS A 3 -5.96 18.28 -2.17
N LEU A 4 -6.21 17.12 -1.57
CA LEU A 4 -6.95 17.01 -0.30
C LEU A 4 -6.10 17.52 0.88
N ARG A 5 -4.78 17.43 0.77
CA ARG A 5 -3.81 17.91 1.75
C ARG A 5 -3.11 19.22 1.33
N ASP A 6 -3.71 19.95 0.39
CA ASP A 6 -3.22 21.28 0.03
C ASP A 6 -3.40 22.24 1.23
N PRO A 7 -2.37 22.97 1.69
CA PRO A 7 -2.48 23.82 2.89
C PRO A 7 -3.53 24.93 2.79
N ASP A 8 -3.84 25.41 1.58
CA ASP A 8 -4.71 26.55 1.35
C ASP A 8 -6.15 26.13 1.00
N LYS A 9 -6.31 25.02 0.26
CA LYS A 9 -7.60 24.58 -0.32
C LYS A 9 -8.01 23.16 0.08
N GLY A 10 -7.15 22.47 0.82
CA GLY A 10 -7.37 21.10 1.25
C GLY A 10 -8.48 20.95 2.28
N CYS A 11 -8.80 19.70 2.58
CA CYS A 11 -9.72 19.32 3.63
C CYS A 11 -9.04 19.45 4.99
N SER A 12 -9.71 20.12 5.93
CA SER A 12 -9.15 20.36 7.27
C SER A 12 -8.93 19.10 8.10
N TRP A 13 -9.66 18.02 7.82
CA TRP A 13 -9.43 16.72 8.45
C TRP A 13 -8.21 16.04 7.85
N ASP A 14 -8.10 16.02 6.51
CA ASP A 14 -6.98 15.38 5.82
C ASP A 14 -5.66 16.03 6.21
N LEU A 15 -5.59 17.36 6.22
CA LEU A 15 -4.40 18.14 6.60
C LEU A 15 -3.89 17.84 8.03
N LYS A 16 -4.79 17.52 8.97
CA LYS A 16 -4.43 17.27 10.36
C LYS A 16 -3.84 15.89 10.61
N GLN A 17 -3.95 14.98 9.65
CA GLN A 17 -3.47 13.61 9.83
C GLN A 17 -1.93 13.54 9.79
N ASP A 18 -1.38 12.66 10.62
CA ASP A 18 0.02 12.25 10.62
C ASP A 18 0.13 10.71 10.54
N PHE A 19 1.35 10.18 10.60
CA PHE A 19 1.54 8.73 10.53
C PHE A 19 0.84 7.96 11.67
N ASN A 20 0.75 8.56 12.87
CA ASN A 20 0.19 7.89 14.04
C ASN A 20 -1.34 7.95 14.03
N SER A 21 -1.92 9.09 13.62
CA SER A 21 -3.37 9.26 13.57
C SER A 21 -4.04 8.34 12.54
N LEU A 22 -3.27 7.87 11.54
CA LEU A 22 -3.74 6.96 10.49
C LEU A 22 -3.63 5.46 10.84
N ILE A 23 -2.97 5.10 11.95
CA ILE A 23 -2.84 3.71 12.41
C ILE A 23 -4.20 2.99 12.54
N PRO A 24 -5.22 3.53 13.26
CA PRO A 24 -6.47 2.81 13.42
C PRO A 24 -7.16 2.51 12.09
N TYR A 25 -7.16 3.46 11.15
CA TYR A 25 -7.75 3.27 9.82
C TYR A 25 -7.01 2.19 9.05
N THR A 26 -5.67 2.21 9.02
CA THR A 26 -4.88 1.15 8.37
C THR A 26 -5.19 -0.25 8.90
N ILE A 27 -5.45 -0.37 10.20
CA ILE A 27 -5.82 -1.64 10.82
C ILE A 27 -7.25 -2.03 10.43
N GLU A 28 -8.19 -1.08 10.47
CA GLU A 28 -9.60 -1.27 10.11
C GLU A 28 -9.76 -1.78 8.68
N GLU A 29 -9.20 -1.07 7.69
CA GLU A 29 -9.27 -1.47 6.27
C GLU A 29 -8.67 -2.87 6.04
N ALA A 30 -7.61 -3.22 6.77
CA ALA A 30 -7.02 -4.54 6.67
C ALA A 30 -7.95 -5.64 7.21
N TYR A 31 -8.71 -5.36 8.28
CA TYR A 31 -9.73 -6.28 8.77
C TYR A 31 -10.94 -6.36 7.83
N GLU A 32 -11.33 -5.26 7.20
CA GLU A 32 -12.44 -5.25 6.23
C GLU A 32 -12.09 -6.04 4.97
N VAL A 33 -10.85 -5.97 4.48
CA VAL A 33 -10.34 -6.88 3.44
C VAL A 33 -10.47 -8.34 3.85
N VAL A 34 -10.13 -8.70 5.09
CA VAL A 34 -10.27 -10.09 5.58
C VAL A 34 -11.74 -10.49 5.62
N ASP A 35 -12.62 -9.65 6.16
CA ASP A 35 -14.06 -9.93 6.24
C ASP A 35 -14.68 -10.14 4.85
N ALA A 36 -14.34 -9.29 3.87
CA ALA A 36 -14.80 -9.44 2.49
C ALA A 36 -14.38 -10.77 1.87
N ILE A 37 -13.14 -11.23 2.14
CA ILE A 37 -12.65 -12.55 1.72
C ILE A 37 -13.45 -13.67 2.38
N GLU A 38 -13.65 -13.62 3.71
CA GLU A 38 -14.38 -14.65 4.46
C GLU A 38 -15.83 -14.77 3.99
N ARG A 39 -16.45 -13.66 3.60
CA ARG A 39 -17.81 -13.63 3.03
C ARG A 39 -17.88 -14.02 1.55
N ASN A 40 -16.74 -14.21 0.88
CA ASN A 40 -16.66 -14.41 -0.58
C ASN A 40 -17.34 -13.28 -1.38
N ASP A 41 -17.28 -12.05 -0.89
CA ASP A 41 -17.86 -10.89 -1.53
C ASP A 41 -16.80 -10.16 -2.37
N LEU A 42 -16.80 -10.44 -3.68
CA LEU A 42 -15.76 -9.92 -4.58
C LEU A 42 -15.92 -8.43 -4.91
N ASP A 43 -17.14 -7.91 -4.86
CA ASP A 43 -17.39 -6.49 -5.10
C ASP A 43 -16.88 -5.67 -3.92
N ASP A 44 -17.14 -6.15 -2.71
CA ASP A 44 -16.68 -5.56 -1.46
C ASP A 44 -15.16 -5.70 -1.33
N LEU A 45 -14.59 -6.87 -1.61
CA LEU A 45 -13.14 -7.08 -1.61
C LEU A 45 -12.41 -6.06 -2.51
N ARG A 46 -12.98 -5.74 -3.67
CA ARG A 46 -12.39 -4.73 -4.55
C ARG A 46 -12.47 -3.33 -3.93
N SER A 47 -13.55 -3.01 -3.22
CA SER A 47 -13.71 -1.75 -2.49
C SER A 47 -12.66 -1.63 -1.40
N GLU A 48 -12.60 -2.62 -0.51
CA GLU A 48 -11.72 -2.62 0.66
C GLU A 48 -10.23 -2.64 0.28
N LEU A 49 -9.86 -3.32 -0.81
CA LEU A 49 -8.49 -3.23 -1.35
C LEU A 49 -8.16 -1.81 -1.84
N GLY A 50 -9.15 -1.08 -2.34
CA GLY A 50 -9.04 0.33 -2.70
C GLY A 50 -8.83 1.22 -1.48
N ASP A 51 -9.56 0.98 -0.40
CA ASP A 51 -9.46 1.75 0.83
C ASP A 51 -8.16 1.45 1.59
N LEU A 52 -7.71 0.19 1.58
CA LEU A 52 -6.36 -0.16 2.07
C LEU A 52 -5.26 0.51 1.22
N LEU A 53 -5.42 0.57 -0.11
CA LEU A 53 -4.49 1.30 -0.99
C LEU A 53 -4.52 2.80 -0.73
N LEU A 54 -5.68 3.38 -0.39
CA LEU A 54 -5.82 4.78 0.02
C LEU A 54 -4.90 5.08 1.21
N GLN A 55 -4.82 4.19 2.21
CA GLN A 55 -3.92 4.39 3.35
C GLN A 55 -2.44 4.46 2.91
N VAL A 56 -2.02 3.61 1.96
CA VAL A 56 -0.66 3.67 1.39
C VAL A 56 -0.41 5.00 0.67
N VAL A 57 -1.38 5.48 -0.12
CA VAL A 57 -1.31 6.77 -0.81
C VAL A 57 -1.25 7.92 0.20
N PHE A 58 -2.01 7.83 1.30
CA PHE A 58 -2.05 8.84 2.36
C PHE A 58 -0.70 8.97 3.05
N HIS A 59 -0.15 7.86 3.54
CA HIS A 59 1.18 7.84 4.16
C HIS A 59 2.27 8.31 3.21
N SER A 60 2.21 7.90 1.93
CA SER A 60 3.16 8.34 0.91
C SER A 60 3.09 9.86 0.67
N GLN A 61 1.89 10.44 0.70
CA GLN A 61 1.73 11.89 0.58
C GLN A 61 2.34 12.63 1.79
N ILE A 62 2.07 12.17 3.02
CA ILE A 62 2.65 12.76 4.24
C ILE A 62 4.18 12.66 4.21
N ALA A 63 4.73 11.51 3.81
CA ALA A 63 6.16 11.31 3.69
C ALA A 63 6.79 12.23 2.63
N ASN A 64 6.10 12.45 1.51
CA ASN A 64 6.55 13.33 0.44
C ASN A 64 6.55 14.80 0.88
N GLU A 65 5.52 15.24 1.62
CA GLU A 65 5.47 16.57 2.25
C GLU A 65 6.64 16.81 3.21
N GLN A 66 7.12 15.76 3.87
CA GLN A 66 8.27 15.80 4.79
C GLN A 66 9.63 15.56 4.09
N GLY A 67 9.64 15.34 2.77
CA GLY A 67 10.87 15.05 2.02
C GLY A 67 11.53 13.71 2.37
N LEU A 68 10.76 12.75 2.89
CA LEU A 68 11.26 11.44 3.32
C LEU A 68 11.27 10.41 2.17
N PHE A 69 10.11 10.17 1.58
CA PHE A 69 9.90 9.32 0.42
C PHE A 69 8.55 9.63 -0.24
N ASN A 70 8.33 9.15 -1.47
CA ASN A 70 7.07 9.29 -2.19
C ASN A 70 6.46 7.93 -2.58
N PHE A 71 5.30 7.97 -3.24
CA PHE A 71 4.56 6.77 -3.64
C PHE A 71 5.35 5.92 -4.65
N GLU A 72 6.06 6.55 -5.58
CA GLU A 72 6.89 5.87 -6.58
C GLU A 72 7.99 5.03 -5.90
N GLN A 73 8.63 5.57 -4.87
CA GLN A 73 9.65 4.85 -4.10
C GLN A 73 9.06 3.67 -3.31
N VAL A 74 7.83 3.79 -2.80
CA VAL A 74 7.10 2.67 -2.17
C VAL A 74 6.83 1.56 -3.20
N ALA A 75 6.35 1.93 -4.39
CA ALA A 75 6.09 0.99 -5.49
C ALA A 75 7.37 0.32 -6.02
N GLU A 76 8.47 1.08 -6.12
CA GLU A 76 9.78 0.55 -6.50
C GLU A 76 10.30 -0.44 -5.46
N THR A 77 10.13 -0.14 -4.17
CA THR A 77 10.56 -1.02 -3.07
C THR A 77 9.91 -2.39 -3.17
N ILE A 78 8.60 -2.48 -3.40
CA ILE A 78 7.91 -3.76 -3.58
C ILE A 78 8.31 -4.45 -4.89
N THR A 79 8.48 -3.69 -5.98
CA THR A 79 8.90 -4.23 -7.28
C THR A 79 10.27 -4.90 -7.18
N ASN A 80 11.27 -4.22 -6.62
CA ASN A 80 12.60 -4.76 -6.40
C ASN A 80 12.56 -5.99 -5.49
N LYS A 81 11.72 -5.98 -4.45
CA LYS A 81 11.53 -7.12 -3.55
C LYS A 81 10.94 -8.33 -4.27
N LEU A 82 9.98 -8.14 -5.18
CA LEU A 82 9.39 -9.21 -5.99
C LEU A 82 10.40 -9.81 -6.96
N ILE A 83 11.19 -8.98 -7.66
CA ILE A 83 12.26 -9.41 -8.56
C ILE A 83 13.31 -10.22 -7.80
N ASN A 84 13.79 -9.70 -6.67
CA ASN A 84 14.84 -10.33 -5.87
C ASN A 84 14.40 -11.65 -5.24
N ARG A 85 13.12 -11.79 -4.88
CA ARG A 85 12.56 -13.03 -4.30
C ARG A 85 12.19 -14.08 -5.35
N HIS A 86 12.05 -13.70 -6.62
CA HIS A 86 11.66 -14.62 -7.69
C HIS A 86 12.60 -14.51 -8.90
N PRO A 87 13.92 -14.68 -8.73
CA PRO A 87 14.87 -14.59 -9.84
C PRO A 87 14.60 -15.64 -10.93
N HIS A 88 13.87 -16.72 -10.62
CA HIS A 88 13.44 -17.69 -11.60
C HIS A 88 12.36 -17.21 -12.55
N VAL A 89 11.50 -16.29 -12.08
CA VAL A 89 10.49 -15.65 -12.92
C VAL A 89 11.11 -14.51 -13.73
N PHE A 90 11.97 -13.71 -13.09
CA PHE A 90 12.40 -12.42 -13.65
C PHE A 90 13.80 -12.40 -14.28
N SER A 91 14.69 -13.32 -13.90
CA SER A 91 16.10 -13.35 -14.34
C SER A 91 16.47 -14.62 -15.10
N GLY A 92 15.50 -15.50 -15.38
CA GLY A 92 15.70 -16.74 -16.14
C GLY A 92 16.50 -17.82 -15.40
N VAL A 93 16.71 -17.68 -14.08
CA VAL A 93 17.35 -18.70 -13.25
C VAL A 93 16.43 -19.93 -13.18
N ARG A 94 16.85 -21.07 -13.70
CA ARG A 94 16.08 -22.32 -13.54
C ARG A 94 16.55 -23.06 -12.31
N TYR A 95 15.66 -23.20 -11.34
CA TYR A 95 15.83 -24.13 -10.23
C TYR A 95 15.37 -25.53 -10.66
N ASN A 96 16.04 -26.57 -10.18
CA ASN A 96 15.73 -27.94 -10.56
C ASN A 96 14.52 -28.51 -9.80
N ASN A 97 14.09 -27.87 -8.71
CA ASN A 97 12.91 -28.21 -7.92
C ASN A 97 12.39 -27.00 -7.13
N ALA A 98 11.23 -27.14 -6.47
CA ALA A 98 10.60 -26.07 -5.68
C ALA A 98 11.34 -25.75 -4.37
N ASP A 99 12.10 -26.72 -3.81
CA ASP A 99 12.84 -26.55 -2.55
C ASP A 99 14.07 -25.63 -2.71
N GLU A 100 14.61 -25.54 -3.94
CA GLU A 100 15.68 -24.60 -4.31
C GLU A 100 15.21 -23.14 -4.49
N GLN A 101 13.90 -22.87 -4.47
CA GLN A 101 13.32 -21.54 -4.71
C GLN A 101 13.24 -20.64 -3.45
N GLN A 102 13.82 -21.06 -2.32
CA GLN A 102 13.73 -20.37 -1.02
C GLN A 102 14.61 -19.11 -0.92
#